data_AF-X1S0S2-F1
#
_entry.id   AF-X1S0S2-F1
#
_cell.length_a   1.000
_cell.length_b   1.000
_cell.length_c   1.000
_cell.angle_alpha   90.00
_cell.angle_beta   90.00
_cell.angle_gamma   90.00
#
_symmetry.space_group_name_H-M   'P 1'
#
loop_
_entity.id
_entity.type
_entity.pdbx_description
1 polymer ?
#
loop_
_entity_poly.entity_id
_entity_poly.type
_entity_poly.pdbx_seq_one_letter_code
_entity_poly.pdbx_strand_id
1 'polypeptide(L)'
;MVIANGGYNTKQSFGIYGTDPPFIQWGEENQAEIQQSILSKQLPKPIEQANGELTIEGYTIIYDRTGVPKQGIVIGTLESNRRTIAFINAEPDILIKLEKQELVGQKFPVHFDINLDRNVINLKN
;
A
#
# COMPACT_ATOMS: atom_id res chain seq x y z
N MET A 1 -1.57 21.30 19.15
CA MET A 1 -0.79 20.14 18.65
C MET A 1 -0.69 20.24 17.14
N VAL A 2 0.51 20.06 16.60
CA VAL A 2 0.80 20.01 15.15
C VAL A 2 1.32 18.62 14.83
N ILE A 3 0.90 18.07 13.70
CA ILE A 3 1.36 16.77 13.19
C ILE A 3 1.88 16.98 11.77
N ALA A 4 3.08 16.48 11.49
CA ALA A 4 3.71 16.54 10.17
C ALA A 4 4.00 15.13 9.68
N ASN A 5 3.35 14.75 8.57
CA ASN A 5 3.55 13.48 7.89
C ASN A 5 4.56 13.64 6.73
N GLY A 6 5.45 12.66 6.54
CA GLY A 6 6.45 12.66 5.48
C GLY A 6 6.37 11.44 4.56
N GLY A 7 6.58 11.68 3.26
CA GLY A 7 6.62 10.62 2.23
C GLY A 7 5.30 9.87 2.09
N TYR A 8 5.37 8.56 1.84
CA TYR A 8 4.21 7.65 1.81
C TYR A 8 3.86 7.17 3.23
N ASN A 9 3.64 8.12 4.15
CA ASN A 9 3.45 7.84 5.58
C ASN A 9 4.66 7.11 6.20
N THR A 10 5.87 7.48 5.79
CA THR A 10 7.11 6.83 6.25
C THR A 10 7.71 7.50 7.48
N LYS A 11 7.28 8.72 7.80
CA LYS A 11 7.75 9.50 8.96
C LYS A 11 6.60 10.30 9.54
N GLN A 12 6.61 10.43 10.86
CA GLN A 12 5.66 11.26 11.59
C GLN A 12 6.40 12.10 12.64
N SER A 13 6.12 13.40 12.65
CA SER A 13 6.64 14.34 13.64
C SER A 13 5.49 15.06 14.34
N PHE A 14 5.67 15.39 15.61
CA PHE A 14 4.65 16.03 16.44
C PHE A 14 5.22 17.25 17.15
N GLY A 15 4.40 18.28 17.33
CA GLY A 15 4.69 19.45 18.15
C GLY A 15 3.53 19.78 19.08
N ILE A 16 3.80 19.90 20.37
CA ILE A 16 2.83 20.33 21.38
C ILE A 16 3.24 21.72 21.84
N TYR A 17 2.30 22.66 21.81
CA TYR A 17 2.53 24.08 22.07
C TYR A 17 1.52 24.57 23.11
N GLY A 18 1.97 25.43 24.02
CA GLY A 18 1.17 26.04 25.07
C GLY A 18 1.76 27.40 25.47
N THR A 19 0.98 28.21 26.18
CA THR A 19 1.41 29.53 26.67
C THR A 19 2.07 29.46 28.04
N ASP A 20 1.78 28.43 28.82
CA ASP A 20 2.38 28.22 30.12
C ASP A 20 3.83 27.73 29.96
N PRO A 21 4.75 28.18 30.82
CA PRO A 21 6.12 27.70 30.80
C PRO A 21 6.13 26.18 31.05
N PRO A 22 7.00 25.42 30.36
CA PRO A 22 7.04 23.98 30.54
C PRO A 22 7.57 23.63 31.93
N PHE A 23 6.95 22.64 32.58
CA PHE A 23 7.45 22.08 33.85
C PHE A 23 8.79 21.34 33.69
N ILE A 24 9.12 20.94 32.46
CA ILE A 24 10.32 20.17 32.11
C ILE A 24 11.21 21.07 31.24
N GLN A 25 12.52 21.08 31.51
CA GLN A 25 13.48 21.78 30.68
C GLN A 25 13.56 21.16 29.28
N TRP A 26 13.94 21.98 28.29
CA TRP A 26 14.18 21.49 26.94
C TRP A 26 15.33 20.47 26.92
N GLY A 27 15.14 19.39 26.18
CA GLY A 27 16.15 18.35 25.97
C GLY A 27 15.76 17.46 24.79
N GLU A 28 16.73 16.71 24.27
CA GLU A 28 16.45 15.68 23.26
C GLU A 28 15.90 14.43 23.95
N GLU A 29 14.73 13.99 23.50
CA GLU A 29 14.18 12.71 23.92
C GLU A 29 14.88 11.58 23.14
N ASN A 30 15.40 10.58 23.86
CA ASN A 30 15.93 9.38 23.23
C ASN A 30 14.79 8.49 22.74
N GLN A 31 14.54 8.50 21.43
CA GLN A 31 13.49 7.69 20.80
C GLN A 31 14.01 6.37 20.21
N ALA A 32 15.26 5.98 20.50
CA ALA A 32 15.87 4.79 19.91
C ALA A 32 15.08 3.51 20.23
N GLU A 33 14.58 3.34 21.45
CA GLU A 33 13.79 2.16 21.85
C GLU A 33 12.48 2.06 21.07
N ILE A 34 11.76 3.19 20.93
CA ILE A 34 10.53 3.28 20.14
C ILE A 34 10.83 2.90 18.68
N GLN A 35 11.88 3.48 18.10
CA GLN A 35 12.30 3.19 16.73
C GLN A 35 12.66 1.71 16.55
N GLN A 36 13.41 1.11 17.49
CA GLN A 36 13.75 -0.31 17.43
C GLN A 36 12.53 -1.21 17.57
N SER A 37 11.53 -0.82 18.36
CA SER A 37 10.26 -1.58 18.48
C SER A 37 9.45 -1.61 17.17
N ILE A 38 9.60 -0.58 16.32
CA ILE A 38 9.00 -0.54 14.98
C ILE A 38 9.81 -1.43 14.04
N LEU A 39 11.15 -1.32 14.07
CA LEU A 39 12.04 -2.11 13.22
C LEU A 39 11.96 -3.62 13.51
N SER A 40 11.75 -4.01 14.77
CA SER A 40 11.60 -5.43 15.14
C SER A 40 10.32 -6.07 14.59
N LYS A 41 9.34 -5.26 14.19
CA LYS A 41 8.10 -5.69 13.52
C LYS A 41 8.19 -5.60 11.99
N GLN A 42 9.40 -5.58 11.44
CA GLN A 42 9.60 -5.54 10.00
C GLN A 42 8.91 -6.73 9.33
N LEU A 43 8.15 -6.41 8.28
CA LEU A 43 7.42 -7.40 7.50
C LEU A 43 8.38 -8.20 6.59
N PRO A 44 8.02 -9.45 6.22
CA PRO A 44 8.76 -10.20 5.22
C PRO A 44 8.89 -9.42 3.91
N LYS A 45 10.00 -9.62 3.20
CA LYS A 45 10.19 -9.01 1.87
C LYS A 45 9.07 -9.43 0.92
N PRO A 46 8.54 -8.51 0.10
CA PRO A 46 7.50 -8.84 -0.87
C PRO A 46 8.04 -9.79 -1.95
N ILE A 47 7.15 -10.55 -2.59
CA ILE A 47 7.46 -11.35 -3.78
C ILE A 47 7.46 -10.40 -4.99
N GLU A 48 8.61 -10.25 -5.63
CA GLU A 48 8.77 -9.38 -6.80
C GLU A 48 8.19 -10.03 -8.06
N GLN A 49 8.43 -11.32 -8.26
CA GLN A 49 7.90 -12.11 -9.36
C GLN A 49 6.89 -13.14 -8.82
N ALA A 50 5.63 -12.74 -8.75
CA ALA A 50 4.55 -13.54 -8.20
C ALA A 50 4.04 -14.55 -9.23
N ASN A 51 3.58 -15.70 -8.75
CA ASN A 51 2.80 -16.66 -9.53
C ASN A 51 1.91 -17.43 -8.56
N GLY A 52 0.60 -17.40 -8.77
CA GLY A 52 -0.37 -18.11 -7.93
C GLY A 52 -1.63 -17.30 -7.66
N GLU A 53 -2.26 -17.55 -6.52
CA GLU A 53 -3.48 -16.87 -6.09
C GLU A 53 -3.14 -15.73 -5.12
N LEU A 54 -3.66 -14.53 -5.40
CA LEU A 54 -3.48 -13.33 -4.59
C LEU A 54 -4.78 -12.98 -3.87
N THR A 55 -4.74 -12.90 -2.55
CA THR A 55 -5.84 -12.32 -1.76
C THR A 55 -5.60 -10.82 -1.60
N ILE A 56 -6.51 -9.99 -2.10
CA ILE A 56 -6.36 -8.52 -2.09
C ILE A 56 -6.50 -7.99 -0.66
N GLU A 57 -5.56 -7.13 -0.24
CA GLU A 57 -5.57 -6.42 1.05
C GLU A 57 -5.85 -4.92 0.90
N GLY A 58 -5.61 -4.37 -0.29
CA GLY A 58 -5.90 -2.99 -0.62
C GLY A 58 -5.75 -2.75 -2.12
N TYR A 59 -6.47 -1.78 -2.66
CA TYR A 59 -6.49 -1.52 -4.09
C TYR A 59 -6.80 -0.06 -4.41
N THR A 60 -6.53 0.31 -5.65
CA THR A 60 -6.95 1.58 -6.25
C THR A 60 -7.19 1.41 -7.74
N ILE A 61 -8.09 2.21 -8.31
CA ILE A 61 -8.31 2.31 -9.75
C ILE A 61 -7.80 3.68 -10.21
N ILE A 62 -6.86 3.66 -11.16
CA ILE A 62 -6.28 4.86 -11.76
C ILE A 62 -7.12 5.26 -12.95
N TYR A 63 -7.58 6.50 -12.91
CA TYR A 63 -8.25 7.18 -14.00
C TYR A 63 -7.25 8.00 -14.83
N ASP A 64 -7.49 8.08 -16.13
CA ASP A 64 -6.77 9.03 -16.98
C ASP A 64 -7.34 10.46 -16.88
N ARG A 65 -6.72 11.41 -17.60
CA ARG A 65 -7.13 12.82 -17.60
C ARG A 65 -8.49 13.09 -18.25
N THR A 66 -9.05 12.13 -18.99
CA THR A 66 -10.36 12.23 -19.61
C THR A 66 -11.47 11.64 -18.74
N GLY A 67 -11.11 11.04 -17.59
CA GLY A 67 -12.06 10.40 -16.68
C GLY A 67 -12.38 8.95 -17.04
N VAL A 68 -11.56 8.29 -17.87
CA VAL A 68 -11.71 6.87 -18.19
C VAL A 68 -10.80 6.02 -17.29
N PRO A 69 -11.30 4.93 -16.66
CA PRO A 69 -10.45 3.99 -15.94
C PRO A 69 -9.39 3.40 -16.85
N LYS A 70 -8.14 3.51 -16.42
CA LYS A 70 -6.97 3.09 -17.20
C LYS A 70 -6.33 1.83 -16.65
N GLN A 71 -6.29 1.69 -15.31
CA GLN A 71 -5.55 0.59 -14.68
C GLN A 71 -6.00 0.38 -13.24
N GLY A 72 -6.00 -0.87 -12.75
CA GLY A 72 -6.07 -1.14 -11.31
C GLY A 72 -4.69 -1.44 -10.72
N ILE A 73 -4.46 -1.06 -9.47
CA ILE A 73 -3.31 -1.51 -8.67
C ILE A 73 -3.83 -2.18 -7.43
N VAL A 74 -3.28 -3.36 -7.12
CA VAL A 74 -3.61 -4.10 -5.91
C VAL A 74 -2.34 -4.41 -5.12
N ILE A 75 -2.47 -4.41 -3.81
CA ILE A 75 -1.55 -5.09 -2.89
C ILE A 75 -2.31 -6.24 -2.25
N GLY A 76 -1.64 -7.37 -2.12
CA GLY A 76 -2.27 -8.54 -1.53
C GLY A 76 -1.25 -9.55 -1.04
N THR A 77 -1.75 -10.63 -0.46
CA THR A 77 -0.94 -11.71 0.12
C THR A 77 -1.19 -13.01 -0.64
N LEU A 78 -0.11 -13.71 -0.99
CA LEU A 78 -0.15 -15.06 -1.58
C LEU A 78 -0.27 -16.13 -0.49
N GLU A 79 -0.53 -17.39 -0.86
CA GLU A 79 -0.58 -18.53 0.06
C GLU A 79 0.68 -18.70 0.93
N SER A 80 1.84 -18.26 0.44
CA SER A 80 3.09 -18.21 1.20
C SER A 80 3.12 -17.16 2.32
N ASN A 81 2.00 -16.47 2.55
CA ASN A 81 1.83 -15.38 3.51
C ASN A 81 2.78 -14.19 3.26
N ARG A 82 3.24 -14.05 2.01
CA ARG A 82 4.06 -12.94 1.54
C ARG A 82 3.25 -12.03 0.63
N ARG A 83 3.53 -10.72 0.75
CA ARG A 83 2.87 -9.70 -0.06
C ARG A 83 3.45 -9.57 -1.45
N THR A 84 2.64 -9.12 -2.40
CA THR A 84 3.09 -8.57 -3.68
C THR A 84 2.22 -7.39 -4.07
N ILE A 85 2.70 -6.61 -5.04
CA ILE A 85 1.92 -5.60 -5.75
C ILE A 85 1.69 -6.13 -7.16
N ALA A 86 0.46 -6.01 -7.67
CA ALA A 86 0.10 -6.38 -9.02
C ALA A 86 -0.78 -5.32 -9.68
N PHE A 87 -0.76 -5.30 -11.01
CA PHE A 87 -1.59 -4.43 -11.82
C PHE A 87 -2.76 -5.22 -12.42
N ILE A 88 -3.97 -4.69 -12.33
CA ILE A 88 -5.13 -5.25 -13.02
C ILE A 88 -5.09 -4.72 -14.46
N ASN A 89 -4.88 -5.62 -15.40
CA ASN A 89 -4.96 -5.36 -16.82
C ASN A 89 -6.32 -5.85 -17.32
N ALA A 90 -7.20 -4.90 -17.61
CA ALA A 90 -8.56 -5.14 -18.06
C ALA A 90 -9.05 -3.96 -18.89
N GLU A 91 -10.07 -4.19 -19.72
CA GLU A 91 -10.74 -3.13 -20.46
C GLU A 91 -11.46 -2.15 -19.51
N PRO A 92 -11.65 -0.87 -19.91
CA PRO A 92 -12.29 0.14 -19.06
C PRO A 92 -13.62 -0.29 -18.46
N ASP A 93 -14.47 -0.98 -19.24
CA ASP A 93 -15.78 -1.46 -18.77
C ASP A 93 -15.67 -2.46 -17.60
N ILE A 94 -14.59 -3.26 -17.56
CA ILE A 94 -14.33 -4.19 -16.47
C ILE A 94 -13.87 -3.41 -15.23
N LEU A 95 -12.99 -2.43 -15.41
CA LEU A 95 -12.52 -1.57 -14.31
C LEU A 95 -13.68 -0.79 -13.67
N ILE A 96 -14.63 -0.29 -14.46
CA ILE A 96 -15.86 0.38 -13.98
C ILE A 96 -16.71 -0.58 -13.12
N LYS A 97 -16.79 -1.85 -13.50
CA LYS A 97 -17.51 -2.86 -12.70
C LYS A 97 -16.78 -3.14 -11.39
N LEU A 98 -15.46 -3.28 -11.43
CA LEU A 98 -14.63 -3.57 -10.25
C LEU A 98 -14.68 -2.44 -9.21
N GLU A 99 -14.70 -1.18 -9.63
CA GLU A 99 -14.81 -0.05 -8.70
C GLU A 99 -16.11 -0.09 -7.88
N LYS A 100 -17.18 -0.66 -8.43
CA LYS A 100 -18.47 -0.80 -7.74
C LYS A 100 -18.53 -2.02 -6.80
N GLN A 101 -17.40 -2.71 -6.62
CA GLN A 101 -17.29 -3.92 -5.80
C GLN A 101 -16.23 -3.72 -4.72
N GLU A 102 -16.41 -4.41 -3.59
CA GLU A 102 -15.39 -4.53 -2.55
C GLU A 102 -14.39 -5.62 -2.94
N LEU A 103 -13.16 -5.26 -3.28
CA LEU A 103 -12.14 -6.24 -3.70
C LEU A 103 -11.32 -6.80 -2.54
N VAL A 104 -11.28 -6.15 -1.37
CA VAL A 104 -10.54 -6.65 -0.21
C VAL A 104 -11.10 -8.01 0.22
N GLY A 105 -10.20 -8.96 0.43
CA GLY A 105 -10.53 -10.35 0.75
C GLY A 105 -10.90 -11.20 -0.45
N GLN A 106 -11.11 -10.61 -1.64
CA GLN A 106 -11.28 -11.38 -2.86
C GLN A 106 -9.96 -11.93 -3.37
N LYS A 107 -10.06 -13.02 -4.14
CA LYS A 107 -8.91 -13.75 -4.65
C LYS A 107 -8.84 -13.69 -6.17
N PHE A 108 -7.64 -13.44 -6.69
CA PHE A 108 -7.39 -13.36 -8.12
C PHE A 108 -6.10 -14.09 -8.51
N PRO A 109 -6.06 -14.74 -9.68
CA PRO A 109 -4.82 -15.28 -10.21
C PRO A 109 -3.86 -14.14 -10.58
N VAL A 110 -2.64 -14.21 -10.06
CA VAL A 110 -1.56 -13.28 -10.34
C VAL A 110 -0.39 -14.03 -10.96
N HIS A 111 0.27 -13.41 -11.93
CA HIS A 111 1.54 -13.88 -12.46
C HIS A 111 2.44 -12.71 -12.83
N PHE A 112 3.74 -12.94 -12.86
CA PHE A 112 4.72 -11.99 -13.37
C PHE A 112 4.71 -12.01 -14.89
N ASP A 113 4.48 -10.85 -15.51
CA ASP A 113 4.61 -10.65 -16.95
C ASP A 113 6.01 -10.10 -17.25
N ILE A 114 6.84 -10.92 -17.92
CA ILE A 114 8.21 -10.58 -18.27
C ILE A 114 8.31 -9.41 -19.27
N ASN A 115 7.31 -9.22 -20.14
CA ASN A 115 7.34 -8.16 -21.14
C ASN A 115 7.02 -6.80 -20.52
N LEU A 116 6.19 -6.81 -19.47
CA LEU A 116 5.80 -5.61 -18.74
C LEU A 116 6.65 -5.36 -17.49
N ASP A 117 7.51 -6.31 -17.12
CA ASP A 117 8.37 -6.31 -15.92
C ASP A 117 7.57 -6.04 -14.63
N ARG A 118 6.41 -6.70 -14.48
CA ARG A 118 5.51 -6.52 -13.33
C ARG A 118 4.55 -7.68 -13.14
N ASN A 119 4.03 -7.82 -11.92
CA ASN A 119 2.93 -8.74 -11.66
C ASN A 119 1.61 -8.18 -12.19
N VAL A 120 0.81 -9.07 -12.80
CA VAL A 120 -0.46 -8.71 -13.42
C VAL A 120 -1.58 -9.67 -13.01
N ILE A 121 -2.78 -9.12 -12.93
CA ILE A 121 -4.04 -9.83 -12.91
C ILE A 121 -4.72 -9.50 -14.22
N ASN A 122 -4.86 -10.49 -15.10
CA ASN A 122 -5.50 -10.31 -16.40
C ASN A 122 -6.98 -10.68 -16.28
N LEU A 123 -7.88 -9.73 -16.51
CA LEU A 123 -9.32 -9.97 -16.54
C LEU A 123 -9.82 -9.74 -17.96
N LYS A 124 -10.53 -10.73 -18.49
CA LYS A 124 -11.18 -10.68 -19.80
C LYS A 124 -12.68 -10.84 -19.59
N ASN A 125 -13.46 -10.26 -20.50
CA ASN A 125 -14.91 -10.49 -20.56
C ASN A 125 -15.23 -11.97 -20.83
#